data_AF-A0A1Q3ZKQ0-F1
#
_entry.id   AF-A0A1Q3ZKQ0-F1
#
_cell.length_a   1.000
_cell.length_b   1.000
_cell.length_c   1.000
_cell.angle_alpha   90.00
_cell.angle_beta   90.00
_cell.angle_gamma   90.00
#
_symmetry.space_group_name_H-M   'P 1'
#
loop_
_entity.id
_entity.type
_entity.pdbx_description
1 polymer ?
#
loop_
_entity_poly.entity_id
_entity_poly.type
_entity_poly.pdbx_seq_one_letter_code
_entity_poly.pdbx_strand_id
1 'polypeptide(L)'
;MMEEQEKGKKAKKVKAPKTEGKKAVSFMEIVSGEFLLKDFVFSNIPFILFIIFLGLLIVSKGYYAKQLIQDINQTQKQLDAVTTDYVESKAKLEEETTRGNLLEDLSETGLKETTNPVKVIRIEKAK
;
A
#
# COMPACT_ATOMS: atom_id res chain seq x y z
N MET A 1 24.55 70.93 60.09
CA MET A 1 24.19 69.61 60.63
C MET A 1 24.00 68.74 59.40
N MET A 2 25.06 68.07 58.95
CA MET A 2 25.45 66.69 59.34
C MET A 2 24.41 65.70 58.78
N GLU A 3 24.72 65.05 57.65
CA GLU A 3 25.16 63.64 57.55
C GLU A 3 23.97 62.67 57.73
N GLU A 4 23.78 61.58 56.98
CA GLU A 4 24.70 60.75 56.18
C GLU A 4 23.93 59.92 55.10
N GLN A 5 24.61 58.99 54.42
CA GLN A 5 24.04 58.00 53.49
C GLN A 5 24.54 56.59 53.87
N GLU A 6 24.04 55.45 53.38
CA GLU A 6 23.20 55.14 52.21
C GLU A 6 22.48 53.78 52.45
N LYS A 7 22.06 53.10 51.37
CA LYS A 7 21.99 51.62 51.23
C LYS A 7 21.09 50.80 52.18
N GLY A 8 20.00 50.29 51.60
CA GLY A 8 19.18 49.22 52.19
C GLY A 8 18.23 48.52 51.20
N LYS A 9 18.71 48.00 50.06
CA LYS A 9 17.87 47.32 49.06
C LYS A 9 17.13 46.09 49.63
N LYS A 10 15.78 46.09 49.64
CA LYS A 10 14.97 44.86 49.53
C LYS A 10 13.77 45.08 48.61
N ALA A 11 13.77 44.42 47.46
CA ALA A 11 12.73 44.53 46.44
C ALA A 11 11.41 43.91 46.90
N LYS A 12 10.31 44.68 46.86
CA LYS A 12 8.95 44.17 47.04
C LYS A 12 8.31 44.00 45.66
N LYS A 13 8.00 42.75 45.30
CA LYS A 13 7.64 42.34 43.93
C LYS A 13 6.45 43.11 43.37
N VAL A 14 6.62 43.63 42.15
CA VAL A 14 5.52 44.09 41.30
C VAL A 14 4.57 42.92 41.05
N LYS A 15 3.27 43.09 41.37
CA LYS A 15 2.24 42.13 40.95
C LYS A 15 1.98 42.36 39.46
N ALA A 16 2.55 41.51 38.62
CA ALA A 16 2.16 41.45 37.21
C ALA A 16 0.66 41.12 37.10
N PRO A 17 -0.07 41.71 36.14
CA PRO A 17 -1.43 41.25 35.84
C PRO A 17 -1.36 39.78 35.42
N LYS A 18 -2.25 38.95 35.96
CA LYS A 18 -2.36 37.56 35.54
C LYS A 18 -2.79 37.53 34.08
N THR A 19 -1.89 37.17 33.18
CA THR A 19 -2.27 36.71 31.84
C THR A 19 -3.18 35.50 32.04
N GLU A 20 -4.43 35.62 31.59
CA GLU A 20 -5.39 34.53 31.66
C GLU A 20 -4.86 33.36 30.82
N GLY A 21 -4.40 32.32 31.50
CA GLY A 21 -3.84 31.15 30.86
C GLY A 21 -4.89 30.54 29.94
N LYS A 22 -4.57 30.42 28.66
CA LYS A 22 -5.36 29.67 27.68
C LYS A 22 -5.60 28.27 28.26
N LYS A 23 -6.81 28.01 28.75
CA LYS A 23 -7.14 26.76 29.44
C LYS A 23 -6.96 25.62 28.44
N ALA A 24 -5.94 24.79 28.65
CA ALA A 24 -5.79 23.55 27.91
C ALA A 24 -7.06 22.73 28.13
N VAL A 25 -7.71 22.30 27.04
CA VAL A 25 -8.93 21.50 27.10
C VAL A 25 -8.61 20.20 27.82
N SER A 26 -9.32 19.90 28.91
CA SER A 26 -9.08 18.68 29.67
C SER A 26 -9.62 17.49 28.90
N PHE A 27 -8.87 16.39 28.82
CA PHE A 27 -9.36 15.16 28.16
C PHE A 27 -10.68 14.66 28.74
N MET A 28 -10.91 14.86 30.04
CA MET A 28 -12.20 14.53 30.69
C MET A 28 -13.36 15.38 30.16
N GLU A 29 -13.14 16.65 29.82
CA GLU A 29 -14.15 17.58 29.26
C GLU A 29 -14.54 17.20 27.82
N ILE A 30 -13.64 16.54 27.10
CA ILE A 30 -13.89 15.99 25.75
C ILE A 30 -14.71 14.70 25.87
N VAL A 31 -14.34 13.81 26.80
CA VAL A 31 -15.03 12.53 27.02
C VAL A 31 -16.40 12.72 27.71
N SER A 32 -16.57 13.72 28.57
CA SER A 32 -17.87 14.07 29.19
C SER A 32 -18.86 14.71 28.21
N GLY A 33 -18.39 15.19 27.06
CA GLY A 33 -19.19 15.90 26.06
C GLY A 33 -19.38 17.40 26.36
N GLU A 34 -18.92 17.92 27.50
CA GLU A 34 -18.99 19.36 27.82
C GLU A 34 -18.24 20.22 26.79
N PHE A 35 -17.17 19.68 26.19
CA PHE A 35 -16.47 20.33 25.08
C PHE A 35 -17.41 20.65 23.90
N LEU A 36 -18.39 19.79 23.62
CA LEU A 36 -19.32 19.97 22.50
C LEU A 36 -20.31 21.12 22.72
N LEU A 37 -20.51 21.54 23.97
CA LEU A 37 -21.42 22.63 24.33
C LEU A 37 -20.80 24.02 24.18
N LYS A 38 -19.51 24.12 23.82
CA LYS A 38 -18.83 25.42 23.65
C LYS A 38 -19.31 26.12 22.38
N ASP A 39 -19.52 27.43 22.46
CA ASP A 39 -20.00 28.26 21.33
C ASP A 39 -19.17 28.09 20.05
N PHE A 40 -17.86 27.88 20.19
CA PHE A 40 -16.96 27.59 19.07
C PHE A 40 -17.33 26.29 18.32
N VAL A 41 -17.75 25.24 19.04
CA VAL A 41 -18.17 23.97 18.45
C VAL A 41 -19.53 24.13 17.78
N PHE A 42 -20.50 24.76 18.47
CA PHE A 42 -21.82 25.05 17.90
C PHE A 42 -21.76 25.89 16.61
N SER A 43 -20.88 26.89 16.57
CA SER A 43 -20.66 27.73 15.38
C SER A 43 -20.07 26.94 14.18
N ASN A 44 -19.42 25.80 14.43
CA ASN A 44 -18.72 25.00 13.42
C ASN A 44 -19.31 23.60 13.18
N ILE A 45 -20.56 23.34 13.61
CA ILE A 45 -21.23 22.03 13.46
C ILE A 45 -21.17 21.47 12.01
N PRO A 46 -21.42 22.24 10.94
CA PRO A 46 -21.32 21.71 9.56
C PRO A 46 -19.92 21.19 9.21
N PHE A 47 -18.87 21.84 9.71
CA PHE A 47 -17.48 21.42 9.49
C PHE A 47 -17.15 20.16 10.30
N ILE A 48 -17.63 20.05 11.54
CA ILE A 48 -17.44 18.86 12.38
C ILE A 48 -18.13 17.64 11.76
N LEU A 49 -19.36 17.80 11.25
CA LEU A 49 -20.07 16.76 10.51
C LEU A 49 -19.33 16.35 9.23
N PHE A 50 -18.71 17.30 8.52
CA PHE A 50 -17.84 17.01 7.37
C PHE A 50 -16.62 16.15 7.76
N ILE A 51 -15.95 16.44 8.88
CA ILE A 51 -14.84 15.62 9.38
C ILE A 51 -15.30 14.21 9.79
N ILE A 52 -16.44 14.09 10.47
CA ILE A 52 -17.02 12.78 10.84
C ILE A 52 -17.36 11.97 9.57
N PHE A 53 -17.97 12.61 8.58
CA PHE A 53 -18.25 12.01 7.27
C PHE A 53 -16.97 11.54 6.55
N LEU A 54 -15.90 12.35 6.60
CA LEU A 54 -14.59 11.96 6.06
C LEU A 54 -14.02 10.73 6.80
N GLY A 55 -14.21 10.66 8.11
CA GLY A 55 -13.88 9.48 8.93
C GLY A 55 -14.63 8.23 8.48
N LEU A 56 -15.93 8.33 8.22
CA LEU A 56 -16.72 7.22 7.68
C LEU A 56 -16.20 6.77 6.30
N LEU A 57 -15.88 7.71 5.40
CA LEU A 57 -15.29 7.38 4.10
C LEU A 57 -13.95 6.65 4.21
N ILE A 58 -13.10 7.01 5.17
CA ILE A 58 -11.82 6.32 5.44
C ILE A 58 -12.09 4.88 5.89
N VAL A 59 -13.04 4.65 6.79
CA VAL A 59 -13.44 3.31 7.23
C VAL A 59 -13.97 2.49 6.05
N SER A 60 -14.89 3.05 5.24
CA SER A 60 -15.42 2.38 4.04
C SER A 60 -14.32 2.02 3.02
N LYS A 61 -13.36 2.92 2.79
CA LYS A 61 -12.18 2.65 1.95
C LYS A 61 -11.34 1.50 2.48
N GLY A 62 -11.14 1.41 3.79
CA GLY A 62 -10.43 0.31 4.44
C GLY A 62 -11.08 -1.06 4.22
N TYR A 63 -12.41 -1.15 4.36
CA TYR A 63 -13.15 -2.38 4.06
C TYR A 63 -13.06 -2.79 2.59
N TYR A 64 -13.18 -1.83 1.67
CA TYR A 64 -13.04 -2.10 0.23
C TYR A 64 -11.64 -2.61 -0.13
N ALA A 65 -10.58 -1.99 0.41
CA ALA A 65 -9.21 -2.43 0.18
C ALA A 65 -8.97 -3.88 0.66
N LYS A 66 -9.58 -4.27 1.79
CA LYS A 66 -9.49 -5.65 2.30
C LYS A 66 -10.11 -6.66 1.33
N GLN A 67 -11.29 -6.36 0.78
CA GLN A 67 -11.95 -7.22 -0.22
C GLN A 67 -11.10 -7.34 -1.49
N LEU A 68 -10.63 -6.20 -2.02
CA LEU A 68 -9.79 -6.17 -3.23
C LEU A 68 -8.50 -6.99 -3.07
N ILE A 69 -7.84 -6.92 -1.90
CA ILE A 69 -6.63 -7.73 -1.62
C ILE A 69 -6.98 -9.23 -1.57
N GLN A 70 -8.14 -9.60 -1.02
CA GLN A 70 -8.60 -10.99 -1.00
C GLN A 70 -8.87 -11.52 -2.42
N ASP A 71 -9.54 -10.73 -3.25
CA ASP A 71 -9.83 -11.06 -4.65
C ASP A 71 -8.53 -11.23 -5.46
N ILE A 72 -7.59 -10.28 -5.33
CA ILE A 72 -6.26 -10.36 -5.98
C ILE A 72 -5.54 -11.66 -5.60
N ASN A 73 -5.51 -12.02 -4.31
CA ASN A 73 -4.86 -13.26 -3.85
C ASN A 73 -5.56 -14.51 -4.39
N GLN A 74 -6.90 -14.50 -4.51
CA GLN A 74 -7.65 -15.61 -5.09
C GLN A 74 -7.39 -15.74 -6.60
N THR A 75 -7.41 -14.63 -7.34
CA THR A 75 -7.09 -14.61 -8.79
C THR A 75 -5.64 -15.03 -9.05
N GLN A 76 -4.68 -14.58 -8.25
CA GLN A 76 -3.28 -15.02 -8.37
C GLN A 76 -3.16 -16.53 -8.19
N LYS A 77 -3.80 -17.10 -7.15
CA LYS A 77 -3.80 -18.55 -6.92
C LYS A 77 -4.43 -19.34 -8.07
N GLN A 78 -5.47 -18.80 -8.71
CA GLN A 78 -6.07 -19.42 -9.91
C GLN A 78 -5.13 -19.36 -11.11
N LEU A 79 -4.45 -18.22 -11.31
CA LEU A 79 -3.45 -18.04 -12.38
C LEU A 79 -2.25 -18.98 -12.18
N ASP A 80 -1.76 -19.13 -10.96
CA ASP A 80 -0.65 -20.03 -10.62
C ASP A 80 -1.01 -21.50 -10.89
N ALA A 81 -2.24 -21.91 -10.54
CA ALA A 81 -2.74 -23.26 -10.82
C ALA A 81 -2.82 -23.54 -12.32
N VAL A 82 -3.48 -22.67 -13.10
CA VAL A 82 -3.58 -22.80 -14.56
C VAL A 82 -2.20 -22.77 -15.24
N THR A 83 -1.27 -21.96 -14.71
CA THR A 83 0.12 -21.91 -15.20
C THR A 83 0.86 -23.22 -14.92
N THR A 84 0.63 -23.84 -13.76
CA THR A 84 1.20 -25.16 -13.41
C THR A 84 0.68 -26.23 -14.36
N ASP A 85 -0.66 -26.33 -14.54
CA ASP A 85 -1.29 -27.29 -15.43
C ASP A 85 -0.80 -27.14 -16.89
N TYR A 86 -0.60 -25.89 -17.35
CA TYR A 86 -0.06 -25.59 -18.67
C TYR A 86 1.40 -26.03 -18.80
N VAL A 87 2.24 -25.73 -17.81
CA VAL A 87 3.68 -26.11 -17.82
C VAL A 87 3.84 -27.62 -17.79
N GLU A 88 3.05 -28.34 -16.98
CA GLU A 88 3.04 -29.80 -16.94
C GLU A 88 2.58 -30.40 -18.28
N SER A 89 1.46 -29.93 -18.83
CA SER A 89 0.94 -30.38 -20.13
C SER A 89 1.93 -30.13 -21.27
N LYS A 90 2.62 -28.98 -21.25
CA LYS A 90 3.66 -28.63 -22.22
C LYS A 90 4.89 -29.51 -22.07
N ALA A 91 5.35 -29.78 -20.84
CA ALA A 91 6.49 -30.65 -20.58
C ALA A 91 6.22 -32.08 -21.06
N LYS A 92 5.02 -32.61 -20.81
CA LYS A 92 4.58 -33.93 -21.31
C LYS A 92 4.57 -33.99 -22.85
N LEU A 93 4.08 -32.93 -23.51
CA LEU A 93 4.13 -32.84 -24.98
C LEU A 93 5.57 -32.76 -25.51
N GLU A 94 6.48 -32.03 -24.85
CA GLU A 94 7.90 -31.96 -25.23
C GLU A 94 8.62 -33.30 -24.98
N GLU A 95 8.23 -34.06 -23.95
CA GLU A 95 8.70 -35.42 -23.71
C GLU A 95 8.21 -36.41 -24.79
N GLU A 96 6.91 -36.43 -25.09
CA GLU A 96 6.34 -37.28 -26.15
C GLU A 96 6.91 -36.93 -27.54
N THR A 97 7.07 -35.63 -27.85
CA THR A 97 7.64 -35.17 -29.14
C THR A 97 9.16 -35.14 -29.18
N THR A 98 9.85 -35.62 -28.13
CA THR A 98 11.32 -35.76 -28.15
C THR A 98 11.73 -36.73 -29.25
N ARG A 99 12.81 -36.38 -29.98
CA ARG A 99 13.30 -37.12 -31.16
C ARG A 99 13.41 -38.64 -30.96
N GLY A 100 13.80 -39.12 -29.79
CA GLY A 100 13.86 -40.56 -29.49
C GLY A 100 12.46 -41.20 -29.54
N ASN A 101 11.58 -40.75 -28.64
CA ASN A 101 10.20 -41.22 -28.51
C ASN A 101 9.43 -41.11 -29.84
N LEU A 102 9.55 -39.96 -30.51
CA LEU A 102 8.89 -39.71 -31.80
C LEU A 102 9.36 -40.65 -32.93
N LEU A 103 10.61 -41.13 -32.89
CA LEU A 103 11.09 -42.14 -33.85
C LEU A 103 10.60 -43.56 -33.53
N GLU A 104 10.37 -43.86 -32.25
CA GLU A 104 9.80 -45.11 -31.78
C GLU A 104 8.30 -45.18 -32.14
N ASP A 105 7.54 -44.14 -31.83
CA ASP A 105 6.11 -44.01 -32.17
C ASP A 105 5.85 -44.03 -33.68
N LEU A 106 6.71 -43.40 -34.49
CA LEU A 106 6.56 -43.38 -35.94
C LEU A 106 7.09 -44.64 -36.64
N SER A 107 7.72 -45.57 -35.92
CA SER A 107 8.36 -46.76 -36.52
C SER A 107 7.39 -47.64 -37.31
N GLU A 108 6.14 -47.77 -36.85
CA GLU A 108 5.09 -48.55 -37.53
C GLU A 108 4.54 -47.86 -38.80
N THR A 109 4.68 -46.53 -38.91
CA THR A 109 4.16 -45.76 -40.06
C THR A 109 5.07 -45.82 -41.30
N GLY A 110 6.23 -46.47 -41.20
CA GLY A 110 7.21 -46.58 -42.28
C GLY A 110 7.99 -45.30 -42.58
N LEU A 111 7.75 -44.22 -41.83
CA LEU A 111 8.50 -42.97 -41.88
C LEU A 111 9.93 -43.19 -41.36
N LYS A 112 10.90 -42.49 -41.94
CA LYS A 112 12.32 -42.56 -41.57
C LYS A 112 12.91 -41.18 -41.45
N GLU A 113 13.81 -41.01 -40.49
CA GLU A 113 14.47 -39.73 -40.29
C GLU A 113 15.41 -39.37 -41.44
N THR A 114 15.43 -38.09 -41.84
CA THR A 114 16.46 -37.59 -42.75
C THR A 114 17.77 -37.38 -42.00
N THR A 115 18.78 -38.17 -42.34
CA THR A 115 20.16 -37.99 -41.85
C THR A 115 20.96 -36.99 -42.68
N ASN A 116 20.44 -36.57 -43.83
CA ASN A 116 21.14 -35.70 -44.77
C ASN A 116 21.05 -34.22 -44.31
N PRO A 117 22.19 -33.49 -44.20
CA PRO A 117 22.19 -32.10 -43.77
C PRO A 117 21.45 -31.18 -44.75
N VAL A 118 20.88 -30.09 -44.22
CA VAL A 118 20.16 -29.08 -45.01
C VAL A 118 21.10 -28.45 -46.05
N LYS A 119 20.76 -28.54 -47.33
CA LYS A 119 21.47 -27.83 -48.40
C LYS A 119 21.16 -26.33 -48.32
N VAL A 120 22.14 -25.54 -47.91
CA VAL A 120 22.08 -24.08 -47.94
C VAL A 120 22.53 -23.59 -49.32
N ILE A 121 21.62 -23.02 -50.11
CA ILE A 121 21.95 -22.34 -51.37
C ILE A 121 22.37 -20.91 -51.04
N ARG A 122 23.66 -20.59 -51.20
CA ARG A 122 24.16 -19.22 -51.11
C ARG A 122 24.21 -18.60 -52.49
N ILE A 123 23.68 -17.38 -52.62
CA ILE A 123 23.74 -16.60 -53.85
C ILE A 123 24.96 -15.68 -53.75
N GLU A 124 25.99 -15.95 -54.55
CA GLU A 124 27.13 -15.05 -54.69
C GLU A 124 26.65 -13.73 -55.31
N LYS A 125 26.73 -12.62 -54.57
CA LYS A 125 26.53 -11.29 -55.16
C LYS A 125 27.75 -10.94 -55.99
N ALA A 126 27.56 -10.77 -57.30
CA ALA A 126 28.56 -10.17 -58.17
C ALA A 126 28.99 -8.80 -57.60
N LYS A 127 30.30 -8.56 -57.64
CA LYS A 127 30.98 -7.40 -57.04
C LYS A 127 31.06 -6.24 -58.02
#